data_AF-A0A8J5JSS9-F1
#
_entry.id   AF-A0A8J5JSS9-F1
#
_cell.length_a   1.000
_cell.length_b   1.000
_cell.length_c   1.000
_cell.angle_alpha   90.00
_cell.angle_beta   90.00
_cell.angle_gamma   90.00
#
_symmetry.space_group_name_H-M   'P 1'
#
loop_
_entity.id
_entity.type
_entity.pdbx_description
1 polymer ?
#
loop_
_entity_poly.entity_id
_entity_poly.type
_entity_poly.pdbx_seq_one_letter_code
_entity_poly.pdbx_strand_id
1 'polypeptide(L)'
;LVEIYNERVRDLLTDCDPGKTLRVREHPHTGPYVDGVTRHPVTDTGVAWSLLERGRASRSVASTASHAHSSRSHALLTLDVTQPAAHTRSTLTLVDLAG
;
A
#
# COMPACT_ATOMS: atom_id res chain seq x y z
N LEU A 1 1.72 -1.59 -0.52
CA LEU A 1 1.42 -0.71 0.65
C LEU A 1 1.06 0.64 0.06
N VAL A 2 -0.08 1.20 0.48
CA VAL A 2 -0.63 2.42 -0.11
C VAL A 2 -0.79 3.49 0.95
N GLU A 3 -0.51 4.73 0.60
CA GLU A 3 -0.84 5.92 1.40
C GLU A 3 -1.99 6.68 0.75
N ILE A 4 -2.92 7.16 1.57
CA ILE A 4 -3.94 8.11 1.18
C ILE A 4 -3.71 9.40 1.95
N TYR A 5 -3.48 10.49 1.22
CA TYR A 5 -3.30 11.81 1.79
C TYR A 5 -3.93 12.86 0.90
N ASN A 6 -4.77 13.73 1.47
CA ASN A 6 -5.42 14.82 0.76
C ASN A 6 -6.09 14.34 -0.56
N GLU A 7 -6.88 13.27 -0.45
CA GLU A 7 -7.56 12.59 -1.58
C GLU A 7 -6.65 12.04 -2.68
N ARG A 8 -5.33 11.96 -2.43
CA ARG A 8 -4.35 11.38 -3.36
C ARG A 8 -3.88 10.03 -2.86
N VAL A 9 -3.88 9.06 -3.76
CA VAL A 9 -3.39 7.70 -3.51
C VAL A 9 -1.96 7.58 -4.01
N ARG A 10 -1.06 7.06 -3.18
CA ARG A 10 0.35 6.83 -3.54
C ARG A 10 0.75 5.40 -3.22
N ASP A 11 1.59 4.83 -4.06
CA ASP A 11 2.24 3.55 -3.77
C ASP A 11 3.54 3.79 -3.01
N LEU A 12 3.65 3.24 -1.82
CA LEU A 12 4.83 3.38 -0.97
C LEU A 12 5.94 2.37 -1.31
N LEU A 13 5.68 1.40 -2.19
CA LEU A 13 6.63 0.36 -2.62
C LEU A 13 7.04 0.47 -4.09
N THR A 14 6.63 1.53 -4.78
CA THR A 14 7.04 1.77 -6.16
C THR A 14 8.54 2.09 -6.22
N ASP A 15 9.25 1.46 -7.15
CA ASP A 15 10.63 1.84 -7.51
C ASP A 15 10.64 2.92 -8.61
N CYS A 16 9.46 3.24 -9.17
CA CYS A 16 9.27 4.34 -10.12
C CYS A 16 8.93 5.65 -9.36
N ASP A 17 8.50 6.68 -10.10
CA ASP A 17 8.13 8.01 -9.58
C ASP A 17 7.31 7.95 -8.26
N PRO A 18 7.93 8.25 -7.09
CA PRO A 18 7.27 8.17 -5.78
C PRO A 18 6.27 9.32 -5.57
N GLY A 19 6.29 10.36 -6.41
CA GLY A 19 5.32 11.45 -6.40
C GLY A 19 4.04 11.14 -7.18
N LYS A 20 4.04 10.06 -7.98
CA LYS A 20 2.91 9.70 -8.84
C LYS A 20 1.68 9.38 -8.02
N THR A 21 0.60 10.12 -8.30
CA THR A 21 -0.72 9.83 -7.76
C THR A 21 -1.39 8.73 -8.58
N LEU A 22 -1.86 7.68 -7.92
CA LEU A 22 -2.60 6.58 -8.51
C LEU A 22 -4.09 6.87 -8.56
N ARG A 23 -4.79 6.24 -9.51
CA ARG A 23 -6.23 6.43 -9.70
C ARG A 23 -6.99 5.28 -9.06
N VAL A 24 -8.08 5.59 -8.36
CA VAL A 24 -9.04 4.59 -7.92
C VAL A 24 -10.03 4.34 -9.06
N ARG A 25 -10.29 3.08 -9.35
CA ARG A 25 -11.22 2.62 -10.39
C ARG A 25 -12.14 1.56 -9.80
N GLU A 26 -13.23 1.27 -10.48
CA GLU A 26 -14.21 0.28 -10.04
C GLU A 26 -14.29 -0.86 -11.05
N HIS A 27 -14.16 -2.09 -10.55
CA HIS A 27 -14.34 -3.29 -11.35
C HIS A 27 -15.75 -3.85 -11.13
N PRO A 28 -16.49 -4.27 -12.19
CA PRO A 28 -17.90 -4.64 -12.08
C PRO A 28 -18.24 -5.74 -11.07
N HIS A 29 -17.28 -6.62 -10.76
CA HIS A 29 -17.49 -7.77 -9.87
C HIS A 29 -16.71 -7.72 -8.56
N THR A 30 -15.59 -6.99 -8.52
CA THR A 30 -14.66 -6.99 -7.37
C THR A 30 -14.62 -5.65 -6.65
N GLY A 31 -15.39 -4.67 -7.13
CA GLY A 31 -15.49 -3.35 -6.51
C GLY A 31 -14.27 -2.46 -6.77
N PRO A 32 -14.02 -1.48 -5.89
CA PRO A 32 -12.97 -0.48 -6.09
C PRO A 32 -11.56 -1.06 -5.97
N TYR A 33 -10.65 -0.60 -6.81
CA TYR A 33 -9.23 -0.96 -6.81
C TYR A 33 -8.36 0.22 -7.20
N VAL A 34 -7.08 0.18 -6.80
CA VAL A 34 -6.08 1.19 -7.15
C VAL A 34 -5.36 0.76 -8.42
N ASP A 35 -5.50 1.55 -9.48
CA ASP A 35 -4.86 1.28 -10.78
C ASP A 35 -3.37 1.66 -10.72
N GLY A 36 -2.51 0.75 -11.19
CA GLY A 36 -1.05 0.93 -11.20
C GLY A 36 -0.36 0.73 -9.84
N VAL A 37 -1.03 0.19 -8.82
CA VAL A 37 -0.37 -0.20 -7.56
C VAL A 37 0.55 -1.41 -7.77
N THR A 38 1.76 -1.34 -7.25
CA THR A 38 2.73 -2.45 -7.34
C THR A 38 2.36 -3.58 -6.39
N ARG A 39 2.67 -4.81 -6.81
CA ARG A 39 2.52 -6.04 -6.02
C ARG A 39 3.86 -6.71 -5.97
N HIS A 40 4.30 -7.03 -4.75
CA HIS A 40 5.62 -7.62 -4.50
C HIS A 40 5.42 -9.04 -4.00
N PRO A 41 6.09 -10.06 -4.59
CA PRO A 41 6.03 -11.42 -4.09
C PRO A 41 6.67 -11.51 -2.70
N VAL A 42 6.02 -12.26 -1.81
CA VAL A 42 6.48 -12.47 -0.44
C VAL A 42 6.61 -13.97 -0.20
N THR A 43 7.84 -14.44 0.02
CA THR A 43 8.15 -15.86 0.25
C THR A 43 8.18 -16.23 1.73
N ASP A 44 8.47 -15.25 2.58
CA ASP A 44 8.65 -15.43 4.01
C ASP A 44 8.39 -14.11 4.76
N THR A 45 8.39 -14.20 6.09
CA THR A 45 8.14 -13.06 6.96
C THR A 45 9.25 -12.01 6.92
N GLY A 46 10.49 -12.38 6.59
CA GLY A 46 11.61 -11.45 6.45
C GLY A 46 11.44 -10.52 5.26
N VAL A 47 11.03 -11.07 4.11
CA VAL A 47 10.69 -10.27 2.91
C VAL A 47 9.53 -9.33 3.21
N ALA A 48 8.48 -9.83 3.89
CA ALA A 48 7.33 -9.01 4.28
C ALA A 48 7.75 -7.83 5.17
N TRP A 49 8.60 -8.09 6.16
CA TRP A 49 9.11 -7.09 7.08
C TRP A 49 9.98 -6.04 6.36
N SER A 50 10.85 -6.47 5.44
CA SER A 50 11.68 -5.56 4.65
C SER A 50 10.83 -4.62 3.78
N LEU A 51 9.79 -5.13 3.14
CA LEU A 51 8.85 -4.31 2.36
C LEU A 51 8.09 -3.31 3.24
N LEU A 52 7.67 -3.74 4.44
CA LEU A 52 7.01 -2.85 5.40
C LEU A 52 7.91 -1.69 5.81
N GLU A 53 9.17 -1.97 6.16
CA GLU A 53 10.14 -0.94 6.57
C GLU A 53 10.50 -0.01 5.41
N ARG A 54 10.68 -0.53 4.19
CA ARG A 54 10.84 0.30 2.98
C ARG A 54 9.67 1.25 2.79
N GLY A 55 8.45 0.74 2.90
CA GLY A 55 7.24 1.53 2.77
C GLY A 55 7.10 2.61 3.85
N ARG A 56 7.47 2.30 5.10
CA ARG A 56 7.55 3.26 6.21
C ARG A 56 8.58 4.36 5.97
N ALA A 57 9.74 4.01 5.44
CA ALA A 57 10.77 4.98 5.07
C ALA A 57 10.28 5.91 3.95
N SER A 58 9.65 5.36 2.90
CA SER A 58 9.04 6.15 1.81
C SER A 58 8.00 7.14 2.32
N ARG A 59 7.12 6.70 3.23
CA ARG A 59 6.12 7.54 3.91
C ARG A 59 6.77 8.70 4.68
N SER A 60 7.87 8.41 5.37
CA SER A 60 8.64 9.42 6.12
C SER A 60 9.31 10.46 5.20
N VAL A 61 9.86 10.03 4.07
CA VAL A 61 10.48 10.94 3.08
C VAL A 61 9.45 11.87 2.44
N ALA A 62 8.23 11.39 2.16
CA ALA A 62 7.15 12.26 1.71
C ALA A 62 6.76 13.33 2.75
N SER A 63 7.09 13.10 4.04
CA SER A 63 6.76 13.99 5.15
C SER A 63 7.78 15.11 5.41
N THR A 64 9.02 15.01 4.90
CA THR A 64 10.08 16.02 5.17
C THR A 64 9.94 17.30 4.34
N ALA A 65 8.98 17.37 3.42
CA ALA A 65 8.64 18.57 2.63
C ALA A 65 7.83 19.64 3.39
N SER A 66 8.05 19.78 4.70
CA SER A 66 7.37 20.64 5.68
C SER A 66 5.98 20.16 6.13
N HIS A 67 5.87 19.90 7.44
CA HIS A 67 4.72 19.41 8.23
C HIS A 67 4.61 17.89 8.45
N ALA A 68 4.25 17.52 9.70
CA ALA A 68 4.01 16.15 10.13
C ALA A 68 2.82 15.52 9.38
N HIS A 69 3.11 14.95 8.21
CA HIS A 69 2.15 14.35 7.28
C HIS A 69 1.58 13.00 7.76
N SER A 70 2.31 12.30 8.64
CA SER A 70 1.91 10.98 9.16
C SER A 70 0.61 11.00 9.98
N SER A 71 0.31 12.10 10.67
CA SER A 71 -0.94 12.23 11.45
C SER A 71 -2.19 12.48 10.60
N ARG A 72 -2.00 12.90 9.34
CA ARG A 72 -3.07 13.31 8.41
C ARG A 72 -3.19 12.39 7.20
N SER A 73 -2.43 11.29 7.18
CA SER A 73 -2.42 10.31 6.10
C SER A 73 -2.89 8.96 6.63
N HIS A 74 -3.64 8.24 5.81
CA HIS A 74 -4.03 6.85 6.08
C HIS A 74 -3.05 5.92 5.37
N ALA A 75 -2.75 4.77 5.96
CA ALA A 75 -1.94 3.74 5.32
C ALA A 75 -2.68 2.41 5.26
N LEU A 76 -2.58 1.74 4.10
CA LEU A 76 -3.21 0.47 3.82
C LEU A 76 -2.15 -0.56 3.41
N LEU A 77 -1.94 -1.58 4.24
CA LEU A 77 -1.16 -2.76 3.90
C LEU A 77 -2.11 -3.87 3.46
N THR A 78 -2.01 -4.28 2.20
CA THR A 78 -2.82 -5.38 1.65
C THR A 78 -1.91 -6.56 1.35
N LEU A 79 -2.28 -7.73 1.88
CA LEU A 79 -1.63 -9.02 1.68
C LEU A 79 -2.59 -9.94 0.95
N ASP A 80 -2.23 -10.34 -0.26
CA ASP A 80 -2.95 -11.37 -1.01
C ASP A 80 -2.30 -12.72 -0.73
N VAL A 81 -3.03 -13.59 -0.03
CA VAL A 81 -2.57 -14.92 0.35
C VAL A 81 -3.25 -15.95 -0.54
N THR A 82 -2.44 -16.81 -1.16
CA THR A 82 -2.93 -17.94 -1.93
C THR A 82 -2.37 -19.21 -1.31
N GLN A 83 -3.25 -20.16 -0.99
CA GLN A 83 -2.88 -21.48 -0.48
C GLN A 83 -3.26 -22.53 -1.54
N PRO A 84 -2.34 -22.94 -2.42
CA PRO A 84 -2.64 -23.81 -3.56
C PRO A 84 -3.26 -25.15 -3.14
N ALA A 85 -2.75 -25.75 -2.06
CA ALA A 85 -3.24 -27.04 -1.57
C ALA A 85 -4.71 -27.01 -1.13
N ALA A 86 -5.19 -25.86 -0.62
CA ALA A 86 -6.58 -25.68 -0.21
C ALA A 86 -7.44 -25.00 -1.28
N HIS A 87 -6.84 -24.60 -2.41
CA HIS A 87 -7.47 -23.74 -3.44
C HIS A 87 -8.08 -22.45 -2.86
N THR A 88 -7.53 -21.98 -1.74
CA THR A 88 -8.03 -20.80 -1.04
C THR A 88 -7.25 -19.58 -1.45
N ARG A 89 -7.95 -18.51 -1.82
CA ARG A 89 -7.39 -17.17 -2.00
C ARG A 89 -8.08 -16.22 -1.03
N SER A 90 -7.28 -15.50 -0.26
CA SER A 90 -7.78 -14.49 0.68
C SER A 90 -6.98 -13.20 0.55
N THR A 91 -7.63 -12.11 0.91
CA THR A 91 -7.01 -10.79 0.95
C THR A 91 -7.16 -10.26 2.37
N LEU A 92 -6.04 -9.94 3.00
CA LEU A 92 -5.98 -9.32 4.31
C LEU A 92 -5.55 -7.86 4.14
N THR A 93 -6.38 -6.93 4.61
CA THR A 93 -6.05 -5.50 4.58
C THR A 93 -5.95 -4.98 6.01
N LEU A 94 -4.77 -4.47 6.37
CA LEU A 94 -4.50 -3.79 7.62
C LEU A 94 -4.51 -2.29 7.35
N VAL A 95 -5.34 -1.56 8.09
CA VAL A 95 -5.57 -0.13 7.89
C VAL A 95 -5.11 0.65 9.11
N ASP A 96 -4.23 1.61 8.89
CA ASP A 96 -3.81 2.62 9.85
C ASP A 96 -4.47 3.94 9.46
N LEU A 97 -5.47 4.37 10.22
CA LEU A 97 -6.23 5.58 9.93
C LEU A 97 -5.54 6.80 10.55
N ALA A 98 -5.55 7.92 9.82
CA ALA A 98 -5.24 9.22 10.40
C ALA A 98 -6.13 9.52 11.61
N GLY A 99 -5.57 10.25 12.57
CA GLY A 99 -6.27 10.67 13.79
C GLY A 99 -7.18 11.88 13.59
#